data_AF-A0A2L0LQT8-F1
#
_entry.id   AF-A0A2L0LQT8-F1
#
_cell.length_a   1.000
_cell.length_b   1.000
_cell.length_c   1.000
_cell.angle_alpha   90.00
_cell.angle_beta   90.00
_cell.angle_gamma   90.00
#
_symmetry.space_group_name_H-M   'P 1'
#
loop_
_entity.id
_entity.type
_entity.pdbx_description
1 polymer ?
#
loop_
_entity_poly.entity_id
_entity_poly.type
_entity_poly.pdbx_seq_one_letter_code
_entity_poly.pdbx_strand_id
1 'polypeptide(L)'
;MIDQATGMKPGERYRVENVERAHQFPGFFQDGKYYLGPELLTAVGWLEGTQFIYDSLDAEGEPVFPNREAGIIEGLTLTLVDGTALGLCRVEASETLANFDASTSGTNDGALGDSYPIKGPLRGKVVVITGASSGIGRAAAHAFACKGARLVLAARDEEALFDVLDECTDCGTDAIAIMTDVTRNDHVQALAEQAAEFGHGRIDIWINNAGVGAVGNFEETPLEAHEQVIQTDLIGYLRGAYVALPFFKAQGSGILINTLSLGSWVAQPYAAAYSASKFGLRGLTEALRGELTGYPNIHVCDIYPAVMDTPGFRDGGNYTGHTLTPPSPVYDPEMVAKAMVACAISPRAHTTVGAAARIAHLASYLIPGLPLLSGKLTRWGINRSPVAAASSGNLFEPPSGRRGIDGGWRKSKDKTPLLIGAAALGILLGITLTRSRRRDR
;
A
#
# COMPACT_ATOMS: atom_id res chain seq x y z
N MET A 1 -16.66 -40.03 2.85
CA MET A 1 -17.82 -39.65 2.02
C MET A 1 -18.64 -38.67 2.82
N ILE A 2 -19.19 -37.62 2.19
CA ILE A 2 -20.05 -36.66 2.88
C ILE A 2 -21.31 -37.39 3.37
N ASP A 3 -21.69 -37.17 4.62
CA ASP A 3 -22.92 -37.75 5.19
C ASP A 3 -24.15 -37.16 4.50
N GLN A 4 -25.13 -38.02 4.14
CA GLN A 4 -26.36 -37.59 3.48
C GLN A 4 -27.17 -36.62 4.35
N ALA A 5 -27.07 -36.72 5.67
CA ALA A 5 -27.75 -35.83 6.61
C ALA A 5 -27.31 -34.37 6.45
N THR A 6 -26.08 -34.10 5.97
CA THR A 6 -25.60 -32.72 5.75
C THR A 6 -26.36 -31.97 4.67
N GLY A 7 -26.99 -32.70 3.72
CA GLY A 7 -27.62 -32.11 2.54
C GLY A 7 -26.65 -31.67 1.44
N MET A 8 -25.34 -31.76 1.66
CA MET A 8 -24.30 -31.44 0.66
C MET A 8 -24.15 -32.56 -0.37
N LYS A 9 -23.80 -32.19 -1.60
CA LYS A 9 -23.53 -33.14 -2.69
C LYS A 9 -22.03 -33.17 -3.04
N PRO A 10 -21.46 -34.36 -3.35
CA PRO A 10 -20.08 -34.48 -3.83
C PRO A 10 -19.82 -33.60 -5.07
N GLY A 11 -18.64 -32.97 -5.12
CA GLY A 11 -18.21 -32.08 -6.20
C GLY A 11 -18.85 -30.68 -6.19
N GLU A 12 -19.77 -30.40 -5.28
CA GLU A 12 -20.38 -29.06 -5.13
C GLU A 12 -19.72 -28.28 -4.00
N ARG A 13 -19.75 -26.94 -4.13
CA ARG A 13 -19.21 -26.01 -3.12
C ARG A 13 -20.33 -25.41 -2.30
N TYR A 14 -20.11 -25.25 -1.00
CA TYR A 14 -21.08 -24.66 -0.07
C TYR A 14 -20.40 -23.65 0.86
N ARG A 15 -20.97 -22.46 1.01
CA ARG A 15 -20.50 -21.42 1.95
C ARG A 15 -21.47 -21.32 3.13
N VAL A 16 -20.93 -21.07 4.33
CA VAL A 16 -21.73 -20.76 5.52
C VAL A 16 -22.20 -19.31 5.44
N GLU A 17 -23.48 -19.07 5.68
CA GLU A 17 -24.04 -17.73 5.78
C GLU A 17 -23.53 -17.04 7.04
N ASN A 18 -23.00 -15.84 6.84
CA ASN A 18 -22.42 -15.04 7.90
C ASN A 18 -23.47 -14.07 8.46
N VAL A 19 -23.67 -14.09 9.77
CA VAL A 19 -24.54 -13.14 10.50
C VAL A 19 -23.72 -12.34 11.52
N GLU A 20 -24.06 -11.07 11.71
CA GLU A 20 -23.28 -10.05 12.45
C GLU A 20 -22.83 -10.44 13.88
N ARG A 21 -23.46 -11.43 14.51
CA ARG A 21 -23.18 -11.82 15.92
C ARG A 21 -22.72 -13.28 16.08
N ALA A 22 -22.38 -13.95 14.98
CA ALA A 22 -21.84 -15.30 15.01
C ALA A 22 -20.40 -15.32 14.49
N HIS A 23 -19.69 -16.41 14.81
CA HIS A 23 -18.37 -16.67 14.24
C HIS A 23 -18.43 -16.69 12.70
N GLN A 24 -17.47 -16.02 12.07
CA GLN A 24 -17.44 -15.84 10.62
C GLN A 24 -16.68 -16.99 9.96
N PHE A 25 -17.30 -17.58 8.94
CA PHE A 25 -16.75 -18.70 8.19
C PHE A 25 -16.52 -18.24 6.74
N PRO A 26 -15.40 -17.54 6.43
CA PRO A 26 -15.20 -16.87 5.15
C PRO A 26 -14.95 -17.81 3.96
N GLY A 27 -14.65 -19.08 4.24
CA GLY A 27 -14.33 -20.13 3.28
C GLY A 27 -15.53 -20.87 2.68
N PHE A 28 -15.27 -22.05 2.12
CA PHE A 28 -16.28 -22.94 1.57
C PHE A 28 -15.95 -24.42 1.85
N PHE A 29 -17.00 -25.23 1.93
CA PHE A 29 -16.92 -26.68 1.90
C PHE A 29 -16.83 -27.19 0.47
N GLN A 30 -15.93 -28.14 0.22
CA GLN A 30 -15.90 -28.97 -0.97
C GLN A 30 -15.48 -30.39 -0.58
N ASP A 31 -16.26 -31.38 -0.97
CA ASP A 31 -16.00 -32.81 -0.71
C ASP A 31 -15.73 -33.13 0.78
N GLY A 32 -16.43 -32.44 1.68
CA GLY A 32 -16.33 -32.62 3.13
C GLY A 32 -15.11 -31.97 3.78
N LYS A 33 -14.36 -31.15 3.03
CA LYS A 33 -13.26 -30.32 3.55
C LYS A 33 -13.61 -28.86 3.46
N TYR A 34 -13.13 -28.06 4.40
CA TYR A 34 -13.37 -26.64 4.49
C TYR A 34 -12.09 -25.85 4.19
N TYR A 35 -12.18 -24.93 3.21
CA TYR A 35 -11.06 -24.16 2.69
C TYR A 35 -11.35 -22.67 2.81
N LEU A 36 -10.36 -21.85 3.18
CA LEU A 36 -10.55 -20.40 3.29
C LEU A 36 -10.57 -19.68 1.92
N GLY A 37 -10.20 -20.38 0.84
CA GLY A 37 -10.14 -19.84 -0.52
C GLY A 37 -9.84 -20.93 -1.55
N PRO A 38 -10.26 -20.78 -2.82
CA PRO A 38 -10.19 -21.84 -3.84
C PRO A 38 -8.77 -22.26 -4.23
N GLU A 39 -7.77 -21.42 -3.94
CA GLU A 39 -6.34 -21.67 -4.18
C GLU A 39 -5.58 -22.22 -2.97
N LEU A 40 -6.21 -22.24 -1.79
CA LEU A 40 -5.60 -22.78 -0.58
C LEU A 40 -5.69 -24.31 -0.61
N LEU A 41 -4.58 -24.98 -0.94
CA LEU A 41 -4.48 -26.44 -0.95
C LEU A 41 -4.53 -27.09 0.45
N THR A 42 -4.63 -26.29 1.51
CA THR A 42 -4.69 -26.76 2.89
C THR A 42 -6.10 -26.54 3.43
N ALA A 43 -6.79 -27.63 3.77
CA ALA A 43 -8.06 -27.55 4.48
C ALA A 43 -7.80 -27.12 5.93
N VAL A 44 -8.57 -26.13 6.40
CA VAL A 44 -8.54 -25.67 7.81
C VAL A 44 -9.69 -26.24 8.62
N GLY A 45 -10.48 -27.14 8.02
CA GLY A 45 -11.53 -27.89 8.69
C GLY A 45 -12.06 -29.01 7.82
N TRP A 46 -12.83 -29.93 8.39
CA TRP A 46 -13.42 -31.07 7.69
C TRP A 46 -14.66 -31.60 8.40
N LEU A 47 -15.41 -32.45 7.70
CA LEU A 47 -16.57 -33.15 8.23
C LEU A 47 -16.19 -34.56 8.70
N GLU A 48 -16.59 -34.89 9.92
CA GLU A 48 -16.65 -36.26 10.45
C GLU A 48 -18.12 -36.64 10.66
N GLY A 49 -18.70 -37.33 9.68
CA GLY A 49 -20.16 -37.50 9.62
C GLY A 49 -20.85 -36.15 9.41
N THR A 50 -21.65 -35.72 10.39
CA THR A 50 -22.28 -34.38 10.43
C THR A 50 -21.48 -33.37 11.26
N GLN A 51 -20.45 -33.80 12.00
CA GLN A 51 -19.65 -32.89 12.83
C GLN A 51 -18.68 -32.09 11.98
N PHE A 52 -18.67 -30.78 12.17
CA PHE A 52 -17.71 -29.87 11.53
C PHE A 52 -16.55 -29.61 12.49
N ILE A 53 -15.39 -30.17 12.14
CA ILE A 53 -14.12 -29.93 12.82
C ILE A 53 -13.43 -28.73 12.18
N TYR A 54 -13.03 -27.75 12.97
CA TYR A 54 -12.42 -26.50 12.52
C TYR A 54 -11.13 -26.20 13.28
N ASP A 55 -10.01 -26.27 12.57
CA ASP A 55 -8.64 -26.17 13.05
C ASP A 55 -8.09 -24.74 12.91
N SER A 56 -8.84 -23.75 13.41
CA SER A 56 -8.36 -22.37 13.52
C SER A 56 -7.91 -22.07 14.94
N LEU A 57 -6.82 -21.32 15.08
CA LEU A 57 -6.27 -20.87 16.36
C LEU A 57 -6.48 -19.35 16.50
N ASP A 58 -6.74 -18.89 17.71
CA ASP A 58 -6.75 -17.47 18.04
C ASP A 58 -5.32 -16.89 18.15
N ALA A 59 -5.20 -15.61 18.49
CA ALA A 59 -3.93 -14.91 18.59
C ALA A 59 -3.02 -15.48 19.70
N GLU A 60 -3.60 -16.18 20.66
CA GLU A 60 -2.95 -16.83 21.79
C GLU A 60 -2.54 -18.28 21.46
N GLY A 61 -2.94 -18.80 20.30
CA GLY A 61 -2.64 -20.15 19.84
C GLY A 61 -3.61 -21.20 20.37
N GLU A 62 -4.73 -20.80 20.96
CA GLU A 62 -5.78 -21.70 21.43
C GLU A 62 -6.82 -21.95 20.33
N PRO A 63 -7.42 -23.15 20.26
CA PRO A 63 -8.47 -23.42 19.28
C PRO A 63 -9.66 -22.47 19.43
N VAL A 64 -10.08 -21.88 18.31
CA VAL A 64 -11.25 -20.99 18.23
C VAL A 64 -12.52 -21.66 18.79
N PHE A 65 -12.64 -22.98 18.63
CA PHE A 65 -13.72 -23.78 19.21
C PHE A 65 -13.19 -24.84 20.19
N PRO A 66 -13.90 -25.11 21.31
CA PRO A 66 -13.53 -26.18 22.24
C PRO A 66 -13.42 -27.54 21.55
N ASN A 67 -12.32 -28.25 21.80
CA ASN A 67 -12.00 -29.53 21.13
C ASN A 67 -12.04 -29.48 19.59
N ARG A 68 -11.96 -28.28 19.01
CA ARG A 68 -12.03 -28.02 17.56
C ARG A 68 -13.35 -28.40 16.91
N GLU A 69 -14.40 -28.62 17.68
CA GLU A 69 -15.73 -28.89 17.16
C GLU A 69 -16.46 -27.55 16.97
N ALA A 70 -16.65 -27.12 15.72
CA ALA A 70 -17.37 -25.89 15.42
C ALA A 70 -18.89 -26.08 15.57
N GLY A 71 -19.40 -27.26 15.21
CA GLY A 71 -20.83 -27.55 15.29
C GLY A 71 -21.24 -28.77 14.46
N ILE A 72 -22.55 -28.91 14.24
CA ILE A 72 -23.17 -30.01 13.49
C ILE A 72 -23.85 -29.46 12.24
N ILE A 73 -23.65 -30.10 11.09
CA ILE A 73 -24.30 -29.76 9.82
C ILE A 73 -25.38 -30.79 9.48
N GLU A 74 -26.63 -30.32 9.42
CA GLU A 74 -27.79 -31.09 8.99
C GLU A 74 -28.67 -30.25 8.05
N GLY A 75 -29.10 -30.81 6.92
CA GLY A 75 -30.02 -30.14 6.00
C GLY A 75 -29.55 -28.76 5.51
N LEU A 76 -28.26 -28.62 5.20
CA LEU A 76 -27.61 -27.35 4.85
C LEU A 76 -27.72 -26.26 5.94
N THR A 77 -27.77 -26.66 7.21
CA THR A 77 -27.71 -25.75 8.36
C THR A 77 -26.59 -26.19 9.29
N LEU A 78 -25.65 -25.29 9.60
CA LEU A 78 -24.62 -25.47 10.63
C LEU A 78 -25.16 -24.95 11.97
N THR A 79 -25.32 -25.83 12.94
CA THR A 79 -25.62 -25.47 14.33
C THR A 79 -24.32 -25.48 15.12
N LEU A 80 -23.85 -24.30 15.52
CA LEU A 80 -22.61 -24.14 16.28
C LEU A 80 -22.73 -24.73 17.70
N VAL A 81 -21.59 -24.98 18.33
CA VAL A 81 -21.52 -25.49 19.72
C VAL A 81 -22.21 -24.58 20.76
N ASP A 82 -22.36 -23.30 20.46
CA ASP A 82 -23.10 -22.33 21.29
C ASP A 82 -24.62 -22.31 21.02
N GLY A 83 -25.09 -23.13 20.06
CA GLY A 83 -26.49 -23.23 19.64
C GLY A 83 -26.90 -22.31 18.49
N THR A 84 -25.99 -21.49 17.96
CA THR A 84 -26.28 -20.59 16.82
C THR A 84 -26.45 -21.38 15.53
N ALA A 85 -27.55 -21.14 14.80
CA ALA A 85 -27.81 -21.79 13.52
C ALA A 85 -27.46 -20.87 12.32
N LEU A 86 -26.68 -21.39 11.38
CA LEU A 86 -26.19 -20.71 10.19
C LEU A 86 -26.57 -21.51 8.93
N GLY A 87 -27.16 -20.86 7.93
CA GLY A 87 -27.50 -21.51 6.66
C GLY A 87 -26.26 -21.82 5.82
N LEU A 88 -26.35 -22.81 4.92
CA LEU A 88 -25.32 -23.08 3.91
C LEU A 88 -25.89 -22.88 2.51
N CYS A 89 -25.22 -22.04 1.73
CA CYS A 89 -25.57 -21.75 0.35
C CYS A 89 -24.62 -22.43 -0.63
N ARG A 90 -25.17 -23.03 -1.69
CA ARG A 90 -24.39 -23.62 -2.79
C ARG A 90 -23.76 -22.51 -3.64
N VAL A 91 -22.54 -22.74 -4.12
CA VAL A 91 -21.78 -21.86 -5.02
C VAL A 91 -21.52 -22.57 -6.35
N GLU A 92 -21.69 -21.90 -7.50
CA GLU A 92 -21.46 -22.49 -8.83
C GLU A 92 -19.98 -22.47 -9.24
N ALA A 93 -19.55 -23.52 -9.98
CA ALA A 93 -18.14 -23.79 -10.28
C ALA A 93 -17.58 -23.05 -11.52
N SER A 94 -18.35 -22.20 -12.22
CA SER A 94 -17.89 -21.51 -13.45
C SER A 94 -17.44 -20.06 -13.24
N GLU A 95 -17.29 -19.59 -12.00
CA GLU A 95 -16.68 -18.28 -11.70
C GLU A 95 -15.15 -18.30 -11.70
N THR A 96 -14.52 -19.42 -12.08
CA THR A 96 -13.06 -19.54 -12.16
C THR A 96 -12.65 -20.30 -13.42
N LEU A 97 -12.11 -19.56 -14.39
CA LEU A 97 -11.36 -20.02 -15.58
C LEU A 97 -12.15 -20.70 -16.74
N ALA A 98 -12.54 -19.93 -17.77
CA ALA A 98 -12.44 -20.38 -19.18
C ALA A 98 -12.64 -19.25 -20.22
N ASN A 99 -11.65 -19.15 -21.12
CA ASN A 99 -11.68 -18.60 -22.50
C ASN A 99 -12.00 -17.11 -22.71
N PHE A 100 -10.98 -16.26 -22.58
CA PHE A 100 -10.93 -14.98 -23.29
C PHE A 100 -10.27 -15.16 -24.66
N ASP A 101 -11.11 -15.38 -25.66
CA ASP A 101 -10.72 -15.21 -27.06
C ASP A 101 -10.54 -13.71 -27.33
N ALA A 102 -9.35 -13.35 -27.82
CA ALA A 102 -8.95 -11.97 -28.09
C ALA A 102 -9.64 -11.43 -29.34
N SER A 103 -10.95 -11.18 -29.27
CA SER A 103 -11.67 -10.41 -30.30
C SER A 103 -12.98 -9.84 -29.75
N THR A 104 -12.89 -8.78 -28.95
CA THR A 104 -13.95 -7.74 -28.82
C THR A 104 -13.43 -6.64 -27.91
N SER A 105 -12.53 -5.81 -28.44
CA SER A 105 -12.23 -4.51 -27.85
C SER A 105 -13.42 -3.56 -28.07
N GLY A 106 -14.36 -3.60 -27.14
CA GLY A 106 -15.46 -2.63 -27.03
C GLY A 106 -15.50 -2.11 -25.61
N THR A 107 -15.31 -0.81 -25.44
CA THR A 107 -15.43 -0.09 -24.17
C THR A 107 -16.86 -0.19 -23.63
N ASN A 108 -17.15 -1.21 -22.82
CA ASN A 108 -18.41 -1.30 -22.09
C ASN A 108 -18.33 -0.49 -20.79
N ASP A 109 -18.38 0.84 -20.93
CA ASP A 109 -18.73 1.76 -19.83
C ASP A 109 -20.21 1.59 -19.38
N GLY A 110 -20.99 0.74 -20.06
CA GLY A 110 -22.42 0.51 -19.81
C GLY A 110 -22.78 -0.63 -18.86
N ALA A 111 -21.82 -1.42 -18.35
CA ALA A 111 -22.11 -2.56 -17.47
C ALA A 111 -22.23 -2.20 -15.98
N LEU A 112 -21.70 -1.05 -15.56
CA LEU A 112 -21.90 -0.49 -14.23
C LEU A 112 -23.17 0.36 -14.26
N GLY A 113 -24.32 -0.29 -14.07
CA GLY A 113 -25.64 0.36 -14.03
C GLY A 113 -25.75 1.49 -12.99
N ASP A 114 -26.94 2.08 -12.89
CA ASP A 114 -27.27 3.18 -11.96
C ASP A 114 -27.06 2.86 -10.46
N SER A 115 -26.59 1.66 -10.12
CA SER A 115 -26.31 1.18 -8.75
C SER A 115 -24.98 1.64 -8.15
N TYR A 116 -24.04 2.18 -8.95
CA TYR A 116 -22.76 2.66 -8.42
C TYR A 116 -22.91 4.09 -7.85
N PRO A 117 -22.88 4.29 -6.51
CA PRO A 117 -23.40 5.49 -5.89
C PRO A 117 -22.49 6.73 -6.09
N ILE A 118 -21.19 6.53 -6.29
CA ILE A 118 -20.23 7.63 -6.47
C ILE A 118 -20.01 7.95 -7.95
N LYS A 119 -20.50 9.12 -8.37
CA LYS A 119 -20.18 9.72 -9.68
C LYS A 119 -18.85 10.47 -9.58
N GLY A 120 -17.79 9.96 -10.21
CA GLY A 120 -16.48 10.60 -10.22
C GLY A 120 -15.66 10.26 -11.47
N PRO A 121 -14.57 11.00 -11.73
CA PRO A 121 -13.76 10.84 -12.95
C PRO A 121 -13.01 9.50 -13.02
N LEU A 122 -12.98 8.73 -11.92
CA LEU A 122 -12.37 7.40 -11.84
C LEU A 122 -13.41 6.31 -11.60
N ARG A 123 -14.71 6.59 -11.87
CA ARG A 123 -15.80 5.64 -11.67
C ARG A 123 -15.49 4.28 -12.31
N GLY A 124 -15.51 3.23 -11.51
CA GLY A 124 -15.29 1.85 -11.96
C GLY A 124 -13.84 1.48 -12.29
N LYS A 125 -12.88 2.42 -12.19
CA LYS A 125 -11.46 2.14 -12.41
C LYS A 125 -10.92 1.30 -11.27
N VAL A 126 -10.19 0.24 -11.60
CA VAL A 126 -9.58 -0.67 -10.62
C VAL A 126 -8.21 -0.13 -10.20
N VAL A 127 -8.07 0.21 -8.93
CA VAL A 127 -6.87 0.85 -8.37
C VAL A 127 -6.27 -0.01 -7.28
N VAL A 128 -5.05 -0.50 -7.52
CA VAL A 128 -4.26 -1.23 -6.52
C VAL A 128 -3.37 -0.25 -5.76
N ILE A 129 -3.38 -0.29 -4.43
CA ILE A 129 -2.57 0.60 -3.58
C ILE A 129 -1.77 -0.24 -2.58
N THR A 130 -0.44 -0.25 -2.70
CA THR A 130 0.44 -0.88 -1.70
C THR A 130 0.77 0.08 -0.56
N GLY A 131 0.91 -0.45 0.66
CA GLY A 131 1.08 0.38 1.86
C GLY A 131 -0.17 1.18 2.21
N ALA A 132 -1.35 0.64 1.92
CA ALA A 132 -2.63 1.35 2.08
C ALA A 132 -3.06 1.57 3.54
N SER A 133 -2.51 0.83 4.51
CA SER A 133 -2.97 0.85 5.91
C SER A 133 -2.60 2.13 6.69
N SER A 134 -1.70 2.98 6.19
CA SER A 134 -1.29 4.20 6.91
C SER A 134 -0.75 5.31 6.01
N GLY A 135 -0.63 6.51 6.57
CA GLY A 135 0.08 7.62 5.94
C GLY A 135 -0.50 8.02 4.58
N ILE A 136 0.40 8.20 3.60
CA ILE A 136 0.06 8.56 2.23
C ILE A 136 -0.83 7.51 1.56
N GLY A 137 -0.62 6.22 1.84
CA GLY A 137 -1.40 5.14 1.23
C GLY A 137 -2.86 5.17 1.65
N ARG A 138 -3.14 5.35 2.96
CA ARG A 138 -4.51 5.51 3.47
C ARG A 138 -5.16 6.78 2.93
N ALA A 139 -4.43 7.89 2.91
CA ALA A 139 -4.91 9.13 2.30
C ALA A 139 -5.24 8.95 0.81
N ALA A 140 -4.43 8.18 0.08
CA ALA A 140 -4.67 7.85 -1.31
C ALA A 140 -5.95 6.99 -1.45
N ALA A 141 -6.10 5.94 -0.65
CA ALA A 141 -7.31 5.11 -0.64
C ALA A 141 -8.57 5.96 -0.50
N HIS A 142 -8.61 6.86 0.49
CA HIS A 142 -9.75 7.76 0.69
C HIS A 142 -9.98 8.69 -0.51
N ALA A 143 -8.90 9.27 -1.06
CA ALA A 143 -8.99 10.19 -2.18
C ALA A 143 -9.47 9.51 -3.47
N PHE A 144 -9.06 8.26 -3.71
CA PHE A 144 -9.51 7.46 -4.85
C PHE A 144 -10.95 6.96 -4.66
N ALA A 145 -11.34 6.53 -3.45
CA ALA A 145 -12.73 6.20 -3.11
C ALA A 145 -13.66 7.38 -3.42
N CYS A 146 -13.30 8.59 -2.98
CA CYS A 146 -14.02 9.83 -3.27
C CYS A 146 -14.16 10.17 -4.77
N LYS A 147 -13.45 9.47 -5.66
CA LYS A 147 -13.53 9.62 -7.12
C LYS A 147 -14.23 8.46 -7.83
N GLY A 148 -14.82 7.54 -7.06
CA GLY A 148 -15.59 6.40 -7.56
C GLY A 148 -14.74 5.23 -8.04
N ALA A 149 -13.44 5.21 -7.72
CA ALA A 149 -12.58 4.08 -8.03
C ALA A 149 -13.04 2.83 -7.26
N ARG A 150 -12.76 1.66 -7.82
CA ARG A 150 -12.81 0.35 -7.17
C ARG A 150 -11.44 0.06 -6.59
N LEU A 151 -11.34 -0.23 -5.29
CA LEU A 151 -10.04 -0.25 -4.61
C LEU A 151 -9.59 -1.67 -4.26
N VAL A 152 -8.30 -1.92 -4.47
CA VAL A 152 -7.60 -3.09 -3.95
C VAL A 152 -6.53 -2.57 -2.99
N LEU A 153 -6.77 -2.74 -1.70
CA LEU A 153 -5.95 -2.21 -0.63
C LEU A 153 -4.96 -3.29 -0.18
N ALA A 154 -3.66 -2.98 -0.17
CA ALA A 154 -2.62 -3.94 0.16
C ALA A 154 -1.66 -3.40 1.24
N ALA A 155 -1.49 -4.15 2.32
CA ALA A 155 -0.50 -3.91 3.37
C ALA A 155 -0.24 -5.19 4.18
N ARG A 156 0.78 -5.19 5.05
CA ARG A 156 1.07 -6.30 5.99
C ARG A 156 0.22 -6.27 7.27
N ASP A 157 -0.26 -5.08 7.63
CA ASP A 157 -1.00 -4.83 8.86
C ASP A 157 -2.48 -5.08 8.60
N GLU A 158 -2.98 -6.24 9.01
CA GLU A 158 -4.33 -6.73 8.70
C GLU A 158 -5.42 -5.85 9.32
N GLU A 159 -5.36 -5.66 10.65
CA GLU A 159 -6.33 -4.87 11.41
C GLU A 159 -6.45 -3.46 10.82
N ALA A 160 -5.31 -2.80 10.61
CA ALA A 160 -5.29 -1.47 10.04
C ALA A 160 -5.73 -1.42 8.57
N LEU A 161 -5.58 -2.50 7.81
CA LEU A 161 -6.04 -2.56 6.43
C LEU A 161 -7.55 -2.72 6.36
N PHE A 162 -8.14 -3.49 7.27
CA PHE A 162 -9.59 -3.61 7.43
C PHE A 162 -10.23 -2.30 7.89
N ASP A 163 -9.59 -1.55 8.80
CA ASP A 163 -10.02 -0.18 9.14
C ASP A 163 -10.17 0.70 7.88
N VAL A 164 -9.21 0.64 6.94
CA VAL A 164 -9.27 1.43 5.70
C VAL A 164 -10.32 0.87 4.73
N LEU A 165 -10.50 -0.45 4.71
CA LEU A 165 -11.55 -1.07 3.92
C LEU A 165 -12.93 -0.58 4.34
N ASP A 166 -13.21 -0.59 5.63
CA ASP A 166 -14.47 -0.10 6.21
C ASP A 166 -14.66 1.38 5.90
N GLU A 167 -13.63 2.21 6.11
CA GLU A 167 -13.68 3.64 5.77
C GLU A 167 -13.99 3.91 4.29
N CYS A 168 -13.45 3.10 3.38
CA CYS A 168 -13.69 3.22 1.94
C CYS A 168 -15.06 2.68 1.51
N THR A 169 -15.52 1.58 2.11
CA THR A 169 -16.81 0.97 1.80
C THR A 169 -17.99 1.75 2.38
N ASP A 170 -17.83 2.34 3.57
CA ASP A 170 -18.78 3.30 4.17
C ASP A 170 -19.01 4.53 3.27
N CYS A 171 -18.01 4.89 2.46
CA CYS A 171 -18.15 5.97 1.46
C CYS A 171 -18.93 5.53 0.21
N GLY A 172 -19.32 4.26 0.09
CA GLY A 172 -20.06 3.70 -1.05
C GLY A 172 -19.17 3.21 -2.22
N THR A 173 -17.89 2.98 -1.98
CA THR A 173 -16.95 2.44 -2.97
C THR A 173 -16.76 0.94 -2.77
N ASP A 174 -16.79 0.15 -3.85
CA ASP A 174 -16.34 -1.24 -3.79
C ASP A 174 -14.84 -1.29 -3.50
N ALA A 175 -14.46 -2.06 -2.49
CA ALA A 175 -13.08 -2.28 -2.14
C ALA A 175 -12.85 -3.71 -1.64
N ILE A 176 -11.63 -4.21 -1.79
CA ILE A 176 -11.15 -5.43 -1.14
C ILE A 176 -9.79 -5.17 -0.47
N ALA A 177 -9.53 -5.89 0.63
CA ALA A 177 -8.26 -5.86 1.35
C ALA A 177 -7.49 -7.16 1.12
N ILE A 178 -6.21 -7.06 0.77
CA ILE A 178 -5.34 -8.21 0.53
C ILE A 178 -4.06 -8.03 1.34
N MET A 179 -3.86 -8.88 2.34
CA MET A 179 -2.62 -8.90 3.10
C MET A 179 -1.42 -9.18 2.20
N THR A 180 -0.53 -8.21 2.07
CA THR A 180 0.58 -8.26 1.12
C THR A 180 1.87 -7.75 1.76
N ASP A 181 2.89 -8.60 1.77
CA ASP A 181 4.27 -8.19 1.95
C ASP A 181 4.92 -7.99 0.58
N VAL A 182 5.25 -6.74 0.26
CA VAL A 182 5.89 -6.38 -1.02
C VAL A 182 7.33 -6.89 -1.15
N THR A 183 7.91 -7.41 -0.07
CA THR A 183 9.22 -8.08 -0.10
C THR A 183 9.13 -9.51 -0.66
N ARG A 184 7.92 -10.06 -0.78
CA ARG A 184 7.65 -11.45 -1.18
C ARG A 184 7.05 -11.54 -2.58
N ASN A 185 7.69 -12.32 -3.46
CA ASN A 185 7.26 -12.46 -4.87
C ASN A 185 5.87 -13.08 -4.99
N ASP A 186 5.62 -14.14 -4.22
CA ASP A 186 4.36 -14.88 -4.16
C ASP A 186 3.20 -13.99 -3.69
N HIS A 187 3.42 -13.13 -2.68
CA HIS A 187 2.40 -12.20 -2.21
C HIS A 187 2.05 -11.14 -3.27
N VAL A 188 3.04 -10.55 -3.94
CA VAL A 188 2.80 -9.51 -4.96
C VAL A 188 2.14 -10.09 -6.21
N GLN A 189 2.46 -11.34 -6.57
CA GLN A 189 1.79 -12.07 -7.64
C GLN A 189 0.32 -12.32 -7.30
N ALA A 190 0.04 -12.88 -6.12
CA ALA A 190 -1.32 -13.12 -5.66
C ALA A 190 -2.15 -11.83 -5.57
N LEU A 191 -1.54 -10.71 -5.14
CA LEU A 191 -2.17 -9.40 -5.15
C LEU A 191 -2.64 -9.00 -6.56
N ALA A 192 -1.80 -9.18 -7.58
CA ALA A 192 -2.16 -8.82 -8.95
C ALA A 192 -3.25 -9.72 -9.53
N GLU A 193 -3.21 -11.03 -9.23
CA GLU A 193 -4.23 -12.00 -9.66
C GLU A 193 -5.60 -11.67 -9.06
N GLN A 194 -5.67 -11.49 -7.74
CA GLN A 194 -6.91 -11.14 -7.05
C GLN A 194 -7.42 -9.73 -7.45
N ALA A 195 -6.51 -8.78 -7.68
CA ALA A 195 -6.87 -7.46 -8.18
C ALA A 195 -7.51 -7.54 -9.57
N ALA A 196 -6.95 -8.37 -10.46
CA ALA A 196 -7.49 -8.58 -11.78
C ALA A 196 -8.85 -9.29 -11.70
N GLU A 197 -9.00 -10.31 -10.86
CA GLU A 197 -10.28 -10.99 -10.63
C GLU A 197 -11.37 -10.01 -10.17
N PHE A 198 -11.09 -9.23 -9.12
CA PHE A 198 -11.98 -8.16 -8.65
C PHE A 198 -12.31 -7.16 -9.76
N GLY A 199 -11.33 -6.86 -10.61
CA GLY A 199 -11.48 -5.99 -11.77
C GLY A 199 -12.20 -6.60 -12.98
N HIS A 200 -12.56 -7.87 -12.96
CA HIS A 200 -13.03 -8.62 -14.14
C HIS A 200 -11.97 -8.68 -15.26
N GLY A 201 -10.76 -9.07 -14.89
CA GLY A 201 -9.61 -9.27 -15.77
C GLY A 201 -8.77 -8.01 -16.03
N ARG A 202 -9.05 -6.87 -15.37
CA ARG A 202 -8.36 -5.59 -15.61
C ARG A 202 -7.70 -5.04 -14.35
N ILE A 203 -6.64 -4.26 -14.57
CA ILE A 203 -6.07 -3.36 -13.56
C ILE A 203 -5.83 -2.02 -14.27
N ASP A 204 -6.48 -0.95 -13.82
CA ASP A 204 -6.33 0.36 -14.48
C ASP A 204 -5.12 1.12 -13.95
N ILE A 205 -4.95 1.10 -12.63
CA ILE A 205 -3.94 1.89 -11.93
C ILE A 205 -3.27 1.03 -10.86
N TRP A 206 -1.94 1.02 -10.85
CA TRP A 206 -1.14 0.38 -9.81
C TRP A 206 -0.29 1.43 -9.11
N ILE A 207 -0.47 1.57 -7.79
CA ILE A 207 0.26 2.52 -6.97
C ILE A 207 1.23 1.76 -6.07
N ASN A 208 2.52 1.85 -6.42
CA ASN A 208 3.57 1.47 -5.50
C ASN A 208 3.79 2.60 -4.49
N ASN A 209 3.40 2.35 -3.24
CA ASN A 209 3.51 3.32 -2.15
C ASN A 209 4.09 2.74 -0.86
N ALA A 210 4.07 1.41 -0.66
CA ALA A 210 4.70 0.79 0.50
C ALA A 210 6.14 1.30 0.70
N GLY A 211 6.55 1.52 1.95
CA GLY A 211 7.89 1.99 2.24
C GLY A 211 8.22 1.96 3.73
N VAL A 212 9.48 1.71 4.04
CA VAL A 212 10.04 1.68 5.39
C VAL A 212 11.34 2.48 5.43
N GLY A 213 11.79 2.84 6.62
CA GLY A 213 13.02 3.59 6.81
C GLY A 213 13.79 3.08 8.02
N ALA A 214 15.11 3.18 7.94
CA ALA A 214 16.02 2.95 9.06
C ALA A 214 16.98 4.15 9.14
N VAL A 215 17.13 4.73 10.34
CA VAL A 215 18.00 5.88 10.58
C VAL A 215 19.01 5.55 11.66
N GLY A 216 20.31 5.73 11.38
CA GLY A 216 21.41 5.46 12.30
C GLY A 216 22.78 5.67 11.65
N ASN A 217 23.86 5.55 12.43
CA ASN A 217 25.19 5.43 11.82
C ASN A 217 25.22 4.15 10.97
N PHE A 218 25.92 4.20 9.83
CA PHE A 218 25.82 3.15 8.82
C PHE A 218 26.28 1.79 9.35
N GLU A 219 27.41 1.80 10.06
CA GLU A 219 28.09 0.66 10.67
C GLU A 219 27.47 0.20 12.00
N GLU A 220 26.66 1.04 12.65
CA GLU A 220 25.97 0.71 13.91
C GLU A 220 24.54 0.23 13.65
N THR A 221 23.98 0.53 12.48
CA THR A 221 22.69 0.03 12.03
C THR A 221 22.86 -1.41 11.52
N PRO A 222 22.06 -2.38 11.99
CA PRO A 222 22.14 -3.77 11.54
C PRO A 222 22.04 -3.88 10.01
N LEU A 223 22.81 -4.81 9.43
CA LEU A 223 22.83 -5.00 7.98
C LEU A 223 21.45 -5.37 7.44
N GLU A 224 20.73 -6.22 8.17
CA GLU A 224 19.39 -6.70 7.84
C GLU A 224 18.39 -5.54 7.75
N ALA A 225 18.57 -4.49 8.55
CA ALA A 225 17.74 -3.29 8.49
C ALA A 225 17.98 -2.51 7.18
N HIS A 226 19.23 -2.38 6.75
CA HIS A 226 19.56 -1.78 5.45
C HIS A 226 18.99 -2.61 4.29
N GLU A 227 19.16 -3.93 4.34
CA GLU A 227 18.64 -4.84 3.32
C GLU A 227 17.11 -4.78 3.23
N GLN A 228 16.42 -4.76 4.37
CA GLN A 228 14.95 -4.68 4.41
C GLN A 228 14.40 -3.38 3.80
N VAL A 229 15.11 -2.26 4.01
CA VAL A 229 14.78 -0.99 3.33
C VAL A 229 14.92 -1.15 1.82
N ILE A 230 15.99 -1.76 1.32
CA ILE A 230 16.16 -2.00 -0.14
C ILE A 230 15.06 -2.94 -0.67
N GLN A 231 14.76 -4.02 0.07
CA GLN A 231 13.75 -5.00 -0.33
C GLN A 231 12.36 -4.37 -0.47
N THR A 232 11.99 -3.44 0.41
CA THR A 232 10.69 -2.78 0.40
C THR A 232 10.67 -1.62 -0.59
N ASP A 233 11.60 -0.69 -0.47
CA ASP A 233 11.53 0.64 -1.11
C ASP A 233 12.06 0.66 -2.55
N LEU A 234 12.74 -0.40 -2.99
CA LEU A 234 13.21 -0.55 -4.37
C LEU A 234 12.71 -1.85 -4.99
N ILE A 235 13.03 -3.01 -4.39
CA ILE A 235 12.69 -4.30 -5.00
C ILE A 235 11.17 -4.53 -4.97
N GLY A 236 10.46 -4.10 -3.93
CA GLY A 236 8.99 -4.16 -3.89
C GLY A 236 8.32 -3.38 -5.01
N TYR A 237 8.87 -2.22 -5.39
CA TYR A 237 8.37 -1.42 -6.53
C TYR A 237 8.65 -2.11 -7.86
N LEU A 238 9.82 -2.73 -7.99
CA LEU A 238 10.17 -3.57 -9.13
C LEU A 238 9.17 -4.72 -9.29
N ARG A 239 8.88 -5.46 -8.21
CA ARG A 239 7.89 -6.55 -8.22
C ARG A 239 6.51 -6.04 -8.61
N GLY A 240 6.05 -4.93 -8.01
CA GLY A 240 4.76 -4.32 -8.36
C GLY A 240 4.66 -3.93 -9.83
N ALA A 241 5.70 -3.30 -10.38
CA ALA A 241 5.76 -2.98 -11.80
C ALA A 241 5.76 -4.25 -12.67
N TYR A 242 6.54 -5.27 -12.28
CA TYR A 242 6.66 -6.53 -13.00
C TYR A 242 5.32 -7.25 -13.14
N VAL A 243 4.50 -7.28 -12.08
CA VAL A 243 3.18 -7.95 -12.11
C VAL A 243 2.09 -7.09 -12.76
N ALA A 244 2.16 -5.75 -12.68
CA ALA A 244 1.14 -4.86 -13.22
C ALA A 244 1.24 -4.67 -14.75
N LEU A 245 2.47 -4.58 -15.29
CA LEU A 245 2.69 -4.26 -16.69
C LEU A 245 2.09 -5.28 -17.69
N PRO A 246 2.08 -6.60 -17.44
CA PRO A 246 1.39 -7.56 -18.29
C PRO A 246 -0.09 -7.22 -18.50
N PHE A 247 -0.82 -6.87 -17.43
CA PHE A 247 -2.22 -6.44 -17.53
C PHE A 247 -2.36 -5.16 -18.35
N PHE A 248 -1.51 -4.16 -18.10
CA PHE A 248 -1.55 -2.91 -18.85
C PHE A 248 -1.30 -3.11 -20.35
N LYS A 249 -0.35 -3.98 -20.69
CA LYS A 249 -0.04 -4.33 -22.08
C LYS A 249 -1.17 -5.11 -22.74
N ALA A 250 -1.75 -6.09 -22.04
CA ALA A 250 -2.87 -6.88 -22.55
C ALA A 250 -4.11 -6.02 -22.84
N GLN A 251 -4.43 -5.06 -21.95
CA GLN A 251 -5.58 -4.16 -22.12
C GLN A 251 -5.24 -2.90 -22.96
N GLY A 252 -3.98 -2.72 -23.36
CA GLY A 252 -3.51 -1.59 -24.16
C GLY A 252 -3.54 -0.22 -23.46
N SER A 253 -3.70 -0.18 -22.13
CA SER A 253 -3.73 1.05 -21.32
C SER A 253 -3.40 0.77 -19.86
N GLY A 254 -2.91 1.75 -19.10
CA GLY A 254 -2.71 1.60 -17.66
C GLY A 254 -1.81 2.68 -17.06
N ILE A 255 -1.85 2.86 -15.75
CA ILE A 255 -1.05 3.88 -15.07
C ILE A 255 -0.31 3.23 -13.90
N LEU A 256 1.02 3.19 -13.98
CA LEU A 256 1.90 2.86 -12.87
C LEU A 256 2.30 4.15 -12.15
N ILE A 257 1.96 4.28 -10.86
CA ILE A 257 2.35 5.40 -10.02
C ILE A 257 3.36 4.91 -8.98
N ASN A 258 4.59 5.43 -9.04
CA ASN A 258 5.61 5.18 -8.03
C ASN A 258 5.70 6.38 -7.07
N THR A 259 5.61 6.09 -5.77
CA THR A 259 5.86 7.05 -4.70
C THR A 259 7.34 7.13 -4.39
N LEU A 260 8.00 8.17 -4.90
CA LEU A 260 9.42 8.43 -4.68
C LEU A 260 9.57 9.32 -3.44
N SER A 261 10.60 10.18 -3.43
CA SER A 261 10.88 11.10 -2.35
C SER A 261 11.77 12.22 -2.87
N LEU A 262 11.78 13.37 -2.21
CA LEU A 262 12.89 14.32 -2.36
C LEU A 262 14.27 13.64 -2.18
N GLY A 263 14.32 12.56 -1.39
CA GLY A 263 15.48 11.69 -1.22
C GLY A 263 16.00 11.04 -2.51
N SER A 264 15.26 11.07 -3.62
CA SER A 264 15.71 10.63 -4.95
C SER A 264 16.69 11.59 -5.63
N TRP A 265 16.85 12.80 -5.08
CA TRP A 265 17.74 13.85 -5.63
C TRP A 265 18.78 14.31 -4.62
N VAL A 266 18.44 14.24 -3.33
CA VAL A 266 19.32 14.66 -2.24
C VAL A 266 19.49 13.47 -1.30
N ALA A 267 20.71 12.93 -1.22
CA ALA A 267 21.02 11.87 -0.27
C ALA A 267 20.76 12.33 1.17
N GLN A 268 20.27 11.41 1.99
CA GLN A 268 19.98 11.60 3.40
C GLN A 268 21.05 10.86 4.22
N PRO A 269 22.01 11.58 4.80
CA PRO A 269 22.95 11.01 5.76
C PRO A 269 22.19 10.34 6.91
N TYR A 270 22.79 9.29 7.47
CA TYR A 270 22.18 8.39 8.47
C TYR A 270 21.04 7.50 7.95
N ALA A 271 20.63 7.65 6.68
CA ALA A 271 19.64 6.78 6.02
C ALA A 271 20.17 6.36 4.63
N ALA A 272 21.34 5.72 4.62
CA ALA A 272 22.07 5.39 3.40
C ALA A 272 21.29 4.41 2.50
N ALA A 273 20.75 3.33 3.06
CA ALA A 273 19.93 2.37 2.31
C ALA A 273 18.66 3.01 1.73
N TYR A 274 17.99 3.87 2.51
CA TYR A 274 16.84 4.65 2.02
C TYR A 274 17.25 5.52 0.83
N SER A 275 18.36 6.25 0.93
CA SER A 275 18.89 7.06 -0.18
C SER A 275 19.18 6.21 -1.41
N ALA A 276 19.89 5.09 -1.26
CA ALA A 276 20.17 4.17 -2.35
C ALA A 276 18.88 3.66 -3.02
N SER A 277 17.87 3.27 -2.22
CA SER A 277 16.58 2.83 -2.74
C SER A 277 15.87 3.90 -3.56
N LYS A 278 15.81 5.16 -3.10
CA LYS A 278 15.05 6.23 -3.76
C LYS A 278 15.77 6.78 -5.00
N PHE A 279 17.10 6.76 -5.03
CA PHE A 279 17.86 7.02 -6.26
C PHE A 279 17.69 5.88 -7.26
N GLY A 280 17.80 4.62 -6.82
CA GLY A 280 17.58 3.44 -7.66
C GLY A 280 16.18 3.38 -8.25
N LEU A 281 15.15 3.70 -7.44
CA LEU A 281 13.75 3.70 -7.85
C LEU A 281 13.47 4.74 -8.93
N ARG A 282 14.15 5.89 -8.88
CA ARG A 282 14.10 6.88 -9.94
C ARG A 282 14.66 6.32 -11.25
N GLY A 283 15.84 5.69 -11.21
CA GLY A 283 16.43 5.03 -12.38
C GLY A 283 15.52 3.95 -12.97
N LEU A 284 14.93 3.09 -12.12
CA LEU A 284 13.93 2.10 -12.52
C LEU A 284 12.75 2.74 -13.23
N THR A 285 12.19 3.80 -12.66
CA THR A 285 11.01 4.49 -13.21
C THR A 285 11.31 5.15 -14.56
N GLU A 286 12.47 5.79 -14.71
CA GLU A 286 12.92 6.39 -15.97
C GLU A 286 13.16 5.32 -17.05
N ALA A 287 13.78 4.19 -16.70
CA ALA A 287 14.01 3.07 -17.61
C ALA A 287 12.69 2.47 -18.14
N LEU A 288 11.74 2.16 -17.25
CA LEU A 288 10.44 1.62 -17.63
C LEU A 288 9.67 2.56 -18.57
N ARG A 289 9.75 3.87 -18.36
CA ARG A 289 9.15 4.85 -19.27
C ARG A 289 9.76 4.79 -20.67
N GLY A 290 11.07 4.59 -20.79
CA GLY A 290 11.76 4.42 -22.07
C GLY A 290 11.36 3.13 -22.79
N GLU A 291 11.25 2.02 -22.04
CA GLU A 291 10.82 0.72 -22.58
C GLU A 291 9.37 0.72 -23.09
N LEU A 292 8.50 1.55 -22.49
CA LEU A 292 7.07 1.61 -22.81
C LEU A 292 6.72 2.63 -23.90
N THR A 293 7.70 3.18 -24.61
CA THR A 293 7.47 4.15 -25.71
C THR A 293 6.59 3.59 -26.85
N GLY A 294 6.55 2.26 -27.02
CA GLY A 294 5.65 1.60 -27.97
C GLY A 294 4.18 1.47 -27.49
N TYR A 295 3.87 1.87 -26.25
CA TYR A 295 2.55 1.74 -25.64
C TYR A 295 2.00 3.12 -25.22
N PRO A 296 1.37 3.88 -26.13
CA PRO A 296 1.05 5.29 -25.92
C PRO A 296 0.07 5.59 -24.78
N ASN A 297 -0.73 4.59 -24.37
CA ASN A 297 -1.72 4.72 -23.29
C ASN A 297 -1.28 4.05 -21.98
N ILE A 298 -0.02 3.59 -21.90
CA ILE A 298 0.57 3.08 -20.66
C ILE A 298 1.50 4.15 -20.11
N HIS A 299 1.20 4.65 -18.91
CA HIS A 299 1.92 5.75 -18.30
C HIS A 299 2.64 5.28 -17.04
N VAL A 300 3.92 5.63 -16.95
CA VAL A 300 4.70 5.49 -15.72
C VAL A 300 4.90 6.88 -15.14
N CYS A 301 4.36 7.10 -13.95
CA CYS A 301 4.32 8.36 -13.23
C CYS A 301 5.10 8.27 -11.92
N ASP A 302 5.82 9.32 -11.58
CA ASP A 302 6.51 9.45 -10.30
C ASP A 302 6.03 10.67 -9.53
N ILE A 303 5.71 10.41 -8.26
CA ILE A 303 5.36 11.43 -7.28
C ILE A 303 6.57 11.62 -6.37
N TYR A 304 7.01 12.86 -6.19
CA TYR A 304 8.09 13.24 -5.27
C TYR A 304 7.53 14.03 -4.09
N PRO A 305 7.09 13.36 -3.02
CA PRO A 305 6.78 14.02 -1.76
C PRO A 305 8.00 14.72 -1.16
N ALA A 306 7.79 15.92 -0.62
CA ALA A 306 8.62 16.48 0.43
C ALA A 306 8.44 15.69 1.75
N VAL A 307 8.88 16.26 2.88
CA VAL A 307 8.62 15.70 4.21
C VAL A 307 7.12 15.79 4.51
N MET A 308 6.45 14.65 4.65
CA MET A 308 5.01 14.57 4.92
C MET A 308 4.77 14.24 6.39
N ASP A 309 3.66 14.73 6.93
CA ASP A 309 3.20 14.45 8.30
C ASP A 309 2.60 13.05 8.38
N THR A 310 3.45 12.04 8.30
CA THR A 310 3.03 10.64 8.40
C THR A 310 3.57 9.98 9.66
N PRO A 311 2.97 8.85 10.09
CA PRO A 311 3.52 8.04 11.18
C PRO A 311 4.93 7.50 10.93
N GLY A 312 5.48 7.57 9.71
CA GLY A 312 6.75 6.92 9.34
C GLY A 312 7.95 7.33 10.19
N PHE A 313 8.03 8.58 10.68
CA PHE A 313 9.10 9.00 11.59
C PHE A 313 8.98 8.43 13.01
N ARG A 314 7.75 8.08 13.41
CA ARG A 314 7.47 7.41 14.69
C ARG A 314 7.72 5.91 14.59
N ASP A 315 7.31 5.30 13.48
CA ASP A 315 7.28 3.84 13.34
C ASP A 315 8.52 3.25 12.66
N GLY A 316 9.33 4.06 11.98
CA GLY A 316 10.52 3.59 11.28
C GLY A 316 11.62 3.07 12.22
N GLY A 317 12.52 2.27 11.68
CA GLY A 317 13.71 1.80 12.38
C GLY A 317 14.56 2.97 12.88
N ASN A 318 14.85 2.98 14.17
CA ASN A 318 15.63 4.01 14.83
C ASN A 318 16.83 3.39 15.53
N TYR A 319 18.01 3.66 14.99
CA TYR A 319 19.31 3.22 15.50
C TYR A 319 20.20 4.44 15.84
N THR A 320 19.59 5.61 16.05
CA THR A 320 20.34 6.85 16.32
C THR A 320 20.70 7.05 17.80
N GLY A 321 20.06 6.32 18.71
CA GLY A 321 20.10 6.57 20.16
C GLY A 321 19.27 7.77 20.62
N HIS A 322 18.54 8.44 19.71
CA HIS A 322 17.74 9.62 19.97
C HIS A 322 16.37 9.54 19.28
N THR A 323 15.42 10.35 19.73
CA THR A 323 14.08 10.40 19.14
C THR A 323 14.14 10.98 17.73
N LEU A 324 13.54 10.27 16.76
CA LEU A 324 13.41 10.77 15.40
C LEU A 324 12.29 11.81 15.31
N THR A 325 12.60 12.94 14.69
CA THR A 325 11.63 14.00 14.41
C THR A 325 11.78 14.43 12.96
N PRO A 326 10.68 14.64 12.22
CA PRO A 326 10.76 15.11 10.84
C PRO A 326 11.40 16.50 10.77
N PRO A 327 12.30 16.75 9.80
CA PRO A 327 12.80 18.09 9.57
C PRO A 327 11.68 18.96 8.98
N SER A 328 11.58 20.20 9.45
CA SER A 328 10.64 21.19 8.93
C SER A 328 11.07 21.70 7.53
N PRO A 329 10.13 22.12 6.67
CA PRO A 329 8.67 22.10 6.85
C PRO A 329 8.05 20.71 6.62
N VAL A 330 7.00 20.40 7.38
CA VAL A 330 6.22 19.16 7.26
C VAL A 330 4.88 19.47 6.57
N TYR A 331 4.53 18.70 5.54
CA TYR A 331 3.35 18.92 4.70
C TYR A 331 2.24 17.91 4.97
N ASP A 332 1.02 18.23 4.55
CA ASP A 332 -0.14 17.34 4.63
C ASP A 332 0.00 16.13 3.68
N PRO A 333 -0.11 14.88 4.16
CA PRO A 333 -0.10 13.70 3.31
C PRO A 333 -1.21 13.70 2.24
N GLU A 334 -2.35 14.35 2.50
CA GLU A 334 -3.44 14.47 1.51
C GLU A 334 -3.01 15.21 0.24
N MET A 335 -1.98 16.08 0.32
CA MET A 335 -1.44 16.73 -0.87
C MET A 335 -0.86 15.71 -1.85
N VAL A 336 -0.27 14.64 -1.33
CA VAL A 336 0.29 13.55 -2.15
C VAL A 336 -0.85 12.71 -2.74
N ALA A 337 -1.85 12.35 -1.93
CA ALA A 337 -3.04 11.64 -2.41
C ALA A 337 -3.77 12.41 -3.53
N LYS A 338 -3.98 13.72 -3.37
CA LYS A 338 -4.55 14.59 -4.41
C LYS A 338 -3.70 14.62 -5.68
N ALA A 339 -2.37 14.60 -5.54
CA ALA A 339 -1.46 14.52 -6.68
C ALA A 339 -1.53 13.17 -7.40
N MET A 340 -1.64 12.06 -6.67
CA MET A 340 -1.83 10.71 -7.24
C MET A 340 -3.15 10.62 -8.03
N VAL A 341 -4.26 11.10 -7.45
CA VAL A 341 -5.56 11.18 -8.15
C VAL A 341 -5.47 12.06 -9.40
N ALA A 342 -4.81 13.22 -9.31
CA ALA A 342 -4.63 14.08 -10.47
C ALA A 342 -3.80 13.40 -11.59
N CYS A 343 -2.76 12.65 -11.23
CA CYS A 343 -1.98 11.83 -12.17
C CYS A 343 -2.81 10.68 -12.76
N ALA A 344 -3.70 10.06 -11.98
CA ALA A 344 -4.59 9.02 -12.48
C ALA A 344 -5.61 9.55 -13.51
N ILE A 345 -6.06 10.80 -13.37
CA ILE A 345 -6.97 11.45 -14.32
C ILE A 345 -6.23 12.02 -15.53
N SER A 346 -5.07 12.65 -15.29
CA SER A 346 -4.25 13.28 -16.31
C SER A 346 -2.78 12.95 -16.06
N PRO A 347 -2.28 11.87 -16.69
CA PRO A 347 -0.94 11.35 -16.43
C PRO A 347 0.15 12.40 -16.68
N ARG A 348 1.03 12.52 -15.69
CA ARG A 348 2.25 13.32 -15.78
C ARG A 348 3.42 12.45 -15.39
N ALA A 349 4.50 12.51 -16.17
CA ALA A 349 5.72 11.76 -15.87
C ALA A 349 6.23 12.11 -14.46
N HIS A 350 6.32 13.40 -14.14
CA HIS A 350 6.92 13.86 -12.88
C HIS A 350 6.00 14.85 -12.14
N THR A 351 5.71 14.57 -10.87
CA THR A 351 4.96 15.48 -10.00
C THR A 351 5.66 15.66 -8.65
N THR A 352 6.11 16.87 -8.35
CA THR A 352 6.70 17.22 -7.04
C THR A 352 5.65 17.84 -6.12
N VAL A 353 5.56 17.33 -4.89
CA VAL A 353 4.60 17.79 -3.88
C VAL A 353 5.34 18.46 -2.71
N GLY A 354 5.04 19.74 -2.47
CA GLY A 354 5.68 20.55 -1.44
C GLY A 354 6.76 21.50 -2.00
N ALA A 355 6.69 22.78 -1.62
CA ALA A 355 7.59 23.81 -2.14
C ALA A 355 9.06 23.56 -1.77
N ALA A 356 9.31 23.05 -0.56
CA ALA A 356 10.67 22.72 -0.11
C ALA A 356 11.34 21.66 -1.00
N ALA A 357 10.60 20.67 -1.49
CA ALA A 357 11.14 19.68 -2.42
C ALA A 357 11.58 20.29 -3.75
N ARG A 358 10.83 21.27 -4.28
CA ARG A 358 11.20 21.98 -5.52
C ARG A 358 12.48 22.78 -5.35
N ILE A 359 12.65 23.45 -4.20
CA ILE A 359 13.84 24.25 -3.90
C ILE A 359 15.05 23.35 -3.66
N ALA A 360 14.91 22.30 -2.87
CA ALA A 360 15.99 21.35 -2.58
C ALA A 360 16.45 20.61 -3.85
N HIS A 361 15.52 20.24 -4.72
CA HIS A 361 15.83 19.67 -6.03
C HIS A 361 16.66 20.62 -6.91
N LEU A 362 16.36 21.93 -6.91
CA LEU A 362 17.18 22.89 -7.65
C LEU A 362 18.54 23.13 -6.98
N ALA A 363 18.56 23.16 -5.65
CA ALA A 363 19.76 23.43 -4.85
C ALA A 363 20.80 22.30 -4.95
N SER A 364 20.39 21.05 -5.13
CA SER A 364 21.30 19.91 -5.27
C SER A 364 22.23 20.04 -6.47
N TYR A 365 21.79 20.71 -7.54
CA TYR A 365 22.61 20.99 -8.72
C TYR A 365 23.59 22.14 -8.55
N LEU A 366 23.33 23.04 -7.60
CA LEU A 366 24.01 24.34 -7.52
C LEU A 366 24.99 24.45 -6.35
N ILE A 367 24.92 23.55 -5.37
CA ILE A 367 25.71 23.63 -4.14
C ILE A 367 26.65 22.42 -4.02
N PRO A 368 27.93 22.56 -4.41
CA PRO A 368 28.94 21.54 -4.14
C PRO A 368 29.06 21.29 -2.63
N GLY A 369 29.10 20.02 -2.20
CA GLY A 369 29.25 19.66 -0.79
C GLY A 369 27.95 19.70 0.04
N LEU A 370 26.78 19.85 -0.60
CA LEU A 370 25.48 19.77 0.08
C LEU A 370 25.31 18.51 0.96
N PRO A 371 25.79 17.31 0.58
CA PRO A 371 25.72 16.13 1.44
C PRO A 371 26.49 16.27 2.76
N LEU A 372 27.67 16.92 2.74
CA LEU A 372 28.48 17.14 3.94
C LEU A 372 27.80 18.13 4.90
N LEU A 373 27.21 19.20 4.36
CA LEU A 373 26.44 20.16 5.15
C LEU A 373 25.19 19.50 5.75
N SER A 374 24.44 18.76 4.93
CA SER A 374 23.28 17.97 5.35
C SER A 374 23.66 17.03 6.50
N GLY A 375 24.78 16.31 6.37
CA GLY A 375 25.24 15.40 7.42
C GLY A 375 25.53 16.09 8.75
N LYS A 376 26.18 17.26 8.71
CA LYS A 376 26.43 18.06 9.92
C LYS A 376 25.13 18.54 10.58
N LEU A 377 24.17 19.00 9.78
CA LEU A 377 22.87 19.48 10.28
C LEU A 377 22.03 18.33 10.86
N THR A 378 21.97 17.18 10.18
CA THR A 378 21.26 16.00 10.68
C THR A 378 21.88 15.50 11.97
N ARG A 379 23.22 15.40 12.05
CA ARG A 379 23.92 15.01 13.29
C ARG A 379 23.60 15.96 14.45
N TRP A 380 23.64 17.27 14.18
CA TRP A 380 23.31 18.28 15.18
C TRP A 380 21.86 18.18 15.65
N GLY A 381 20.92 17.89 14.74
CA GLY A 381 19.52 17.68 15.06
C GLY A 381 19.29 16.45 15.93
N ILE A 382 19.85 15.30 15.53
CA ILE A 382 19.77 14.03 16.26
C ILE A 382 20.31 14.21 17.70
N ASN A 383 21.49 14.80 17.85
CA ASN A 383 22.13 14.98 19.17
C ASN A 383 21.37 15.95 20.10
N ARG A 384 20.41 16.73 19.59
CA ARG A 384 19.55 17.61 20.39
C ARG A 384 18.22 16.97 20.75
N SER A 385 17.85 15.87 20.11
CA SER A 385 16.63 15.14 20.43
C SER A 385 16.78 14.36 21.74
N PRO A 386 15.67 14.11 22.47
CA PRO A 386 15.69 13.25 23.64
C PRO A 386 16.25 11.87 23.32
N VAL A 387 16.93 11.24 24.28
CA VAL A 387 17.44 9.87 24.14
C VAL A 387 16.28 8.91 23.89
N ALA A 388 16.47 7.96 22.98
CA ALA A 388 15.52 6.90 22.69
C ALA A 388 16.26 5.57 22.50
N ALA A 389 15.62 4.47 22.89
CA ALA A 389 16.15 3.14 22.67
C ALA A 389 16.19 2.82 21.16
N ALA A 390 17.17 2.01 20.76
CA ALA A 390 17.22 1.49 19.41
C ALA A 390 16.02 0.56 19.16
N SER A 391 15.45 0.60 17.96
CA SER A 391 14.31 -0.21 17.57
C SER A 391 14.34 -0.49 16.07
N SER A 392 13.95 -1.71 15.66
CA SER A 392 13.69 -2.02 14.25
C SER A 392 12.40 -1.38 13.73
N GLY A 393 11.57 -0.82 14.61
CA GLY A 393 10.30 -0.22 14.23
C GLY A 393 9.47 -1.18 13.38
N ASN A 394 8.96 -0.68 12.26
CA ASN A 394 8.12 -1.40 11.31
C ASN A 394 8.90 -2.11 10.19
N LEU A 395 10.21 -2.30 10.30
CA LEU A 395 11.01 -2.90 9.22
C LEU A 395 10.53 -4.33 8.90
N PHE A 396 10.44 -5.17 9.93
CA PHE A 396 10.16 -6.60 9.79
C PHE A 396 8.68 -6.93 10.05
N GLU A 397 8.11 -6.33 11.08
CA GLU A 397 6.71 -6.55 11.48
C GLU A 397 5.87 -5.28 11.35
N PRO A 398 4.53 -5.40 11.24
CA PRO A 398 3.63 -4.27 11.42
C PRO A 398 3.87 -3.55 12.76
N PRO A 399 3.79 -2.22 12.79
CA PRO A 399 3.87 -1.45 14.03
C PRO A 399 2.61 -1.67 14.86
N SER A 400 2.75 -1.74 16.19
CA SER A 400 1.60 -1.90 17.08
C SER A 400 0.74 -0.64 17.21
N GLY A 401 -0.56 -0.84 17.44
CA GLY A 401 -1.53 0.22 17.73
C GLY A 401 -2.15 0.87 16.50
N ARG A 402 -3.12 1.76 16.75
CA ARG A 402 -3.96 2.33 15.69
C ARG A 402 -3.15 3.10 14.65
N ARG A 403 -3.41 2.79 13.38
CA ARG A 403 -2.83 3.45 12.22
C ARG A 403 -3.69 4.65 11.81
N GLY A 404 -3.07 5.64 11.17
CA GLY A 404 -3.75 6.82 10.67
C GLY A 404 -3.00 7.46 9.51
N ILE A 405 -3.59 8.51 8.95
CA ILE A 405 -2.98 9.32 7.90
C ILE A 405 -1.86 10.19 8.49
N ASP A 406 -2.15 10.90 9.58
CA ASP A 406 -1.24 11.87 10.16
C ASP A 406 -0.27 11.27 11.18
N GLY A 407 0.96 11.80 11.22
CA GLY A 407 1.95 11.50 12.24
C GLY A 407 1.86 12.38 13.49
N GLY A 408 1.05 13.45 13.45
CA GLY A 408 0.90 14.41 14.55
C GLY A 408 2.03 15.44 14.61
N TRP A 409 2.75 15.66 13.51
CA TRP A 409 3.92 16.54 13.46
C TRP A 409 3.58 17.97 13.02
N ARG A 410 2.44 18.18 12.35
CA ARG A 410 1.97 19.53 11.99
C ARG A 410 1.37 20.25 13.18
N LYS A 411 1.83 21.47 13.44
CA LYS A 411 1.15 22.40 14.36
C LYS A 411 0.06 23.14 13.58
N SER A 412 -1.17 23.18 14.12
CA SER A 412 -2.40 23.75 13.52
C SER A 412 -2.30 25.19 12.95
N LYS A 413 -1.20 25.93 13.18
CA LYS A 413 -1.01 27.30 12.68
C LYS A 413 0.45 27.59 12.31
N ASP A 414 0.94 27.02 11.21
CA ASP A 414 2.30 27.29 10.76
C ASP A 414 2.31 28.36 9.64
N LYS A 415 2.74 29.59 10.01
CA LYS A 415 2.96 30.74 9.11
C LYS A 415 4.23 30.59 8.25
N THR A 416 4.61 29.35 7.95
CA THR A 416 5.82 28.93 7.25
C THR A 416 5.99 29.49 5.82
N PRO A 417 4.93 29.79 5.03
CA PRO A 417 5.15 30.40 3.71
C PRO A 417 5.81 31.79 3.78
N LEU A 418 5.69 32.51 4.90
CA LEU A 418 6.27 33.86 5.05
C LEU A 418 7.79 33.85 5.33
N LEU A 419 8.28 32.83 6.06
CA LEU A 419 9.70 32.70 6.39
C LEU A 419 10.53 32.11 5.25
N ILE A 420 9.94 31.23 4.42
CA ILE A 420 10.60 30.64 3.25
C ILE A 420 10.83 31.70 2.14
N GLY A 421 9.89 32.64 1.97
CA GLY A 421 10.07 33.77 1.05
C GLY A 421 11.28 34.64 1.41
N ALA A 422 11.55 34.85 2.71
CA ALA A 422 12.69 35.63 3.18
C ALA A 422 14.03 34.90 2.97
N ALA A 423 14.08 33.58 3.18
CA ALA A 423 15.29 32.78 2.97
C ALA A 423 15.67 32.68 1.48
N ALA A 424 14.69 32.52 0.58
CA ALA A 424 14.93 32.51 -0.87
C ALA A 424 15.44 33.86 -1.38
N LEU A 425 14.91 34.98 -0.86
CA LEU A 425 15.42 36.33 -1.16
C LEU A 425 16.87 36.50 -0.67
N GLY A 426 17.18 36.01 0.54
CA GLY A 426 18.52 36.10 1.12
C GLY A 426 19.58 35.33 0.32
N ILE A 427 19.24 34.15 -0.21
CA ILE A 427 20.13 33.37 -1.07
C ILE A 427 20.33 34.07 -2.43
N LEU A 428 19.26 34.61 -3.03
CA LEU A 428 19.36 35.39 -4.27
C LEU A 428 20.23 36.65 -4.11
N LEU A 429 20.07 37.39 -3.01
CA LEU A 429 20.90 38.54 -2.65
C LEU A 429 22.37 38.14 -2.38
N GLY A 430 22.60 37.00 -1.73
CA GLY A 430 23.94 36.47 -1.50
C GLY A 430 24.68 36.11 -2.81
N ILE A 431 23.97 35.53 -3.79
CA ILE A 431 24.51 35.17 -5.09
C ILE A 431 24.79 36.41 -5.95
N THR A 432 23.93 37.44 -5.91
CA THR A 432 24.16 38.69 -6.67
C THR A 432 25.33 39.49 -6.10
N LEU A 433 25.47 39.56 -4.77
CA LEU A 433 26.57 40.27 -4.10
C LEU A 433 27.94 39.56 -4.27
N THR A 434 27.95 38.24 -4.35
CA THR A 434 29.19 37.48 -4.64
C THR A 434 29.60 37.55 -6.10
N ARG A 435 28.63 37.70 -7.02
CA ARG A 435 28.90 37.95 -8.45
C ARG A 435 29.33 39.38 -8.75
N SER A 436 28.82 40.40 -8.05
CA SER A 436 29.29 41.79 -8.22
C SER A 436 30.73 41.96 -7.74
N ARG A 437 31.09 41.38 -6.59
CA ARG A 437 32.48 41.43 -6.06
C ARG A 437 33.53 40.71 -6.90
N ARG A 438 33.12 39.78 -7.78
CA ARG A 438 34.02 39.12 -8.75
C ARG A 438 34.19 39.88 -10.05
N ARG A 439 33.40 40.93 -10.28
CA ARG A 439 33.43 41.74 -11.51
C ARG A 439 34.26 43.03 -11.33
N ASP A 440 34.51 43.42 -10.08
CA ASP A 440 35.32 44.58 -9.68
C ASP A 440 36.77 44.20 -9.26
N ARG A 441 37.18 42.95 -9.51
CA ARG A 441 38.56 42.47 -9.46
C ARG A 441 38.94 41.96 -10.83
#